data_AF-A0A9E2P249-F1
#
_entry.id   AF-A0A9E2P249-F1
#
_cell.length_a   1.000
_cell.length_b   1.000
_cell.length_c   1.000
_cell.angle_alpha   90.00
_cell.angle_beta   90.00
_cell.angle_gamma   90.00
#
_symmetry.space_group_name_H-M   'P 1'
#
loop_
_entity.id
_entity.type
_entity.pdbx_description
1 polymer ?
#
loop_
_entity_poly.entity_id
_entity_poly.type
_entity_poly.pdbx_seq_one_letter_code
_entity_poly.pdbx_strand_id
1 'polypeptide(L)'
;MRKSISILFFLLASICAGSLYAQKAKLSKEEFRDRQQEFIIQRAGLTPEEAKQFFPLYFELQDKKESYNREAWKKIRQGKDPNTSEAEYSRIVEDVIRSRITNDNLDLEYVKKYKKFLSAKKIYDIQRAEMRFHRELLKSVRHGKKAGNGAKK
;
A
#
# COMPACT_ATOMS: atom_id res chain seq x y z
N MET A 1 -25.56 -40.13 -29.67
CA MET A 1 -25.28 -38.72 -30.05
C MET A 1 -25.76 -37.71 -29.00
N ARG A 2 -26.99 -37.78 -28.45
CA ARG A 2 -27.51 -36.81 -27.46
C ARG A 2 -26.73 -36.79 -26.11
N LYS A 3 -26.27 -37.94 -25.62
CA LYS A 3 -25.47 -38.03 -24.36
C LYS A 3 -24.05 -37.49 -24.51
N SER A 4 -23.45 -37.61 -25.70
CA SER A 4 -22.10 -37.14 -26.02
C SER A 4 -22.01 -35.61 -26.08
N ILE A 5 -23.09 -34.94 -26.51
CA ILE A 5 -23.18 -33.48 -26.61
C ILE A 5 -23.35 -32.85 -25.21
N SER A 6 -24.11 -33.48 -24.31
CA SER A 6 -24.27 -32.99 -22.92
C SER A 6 -22.98 -33.07 -22.10
N ILE A 7 -22.14 -34.08 -22.33
CA ILE A 7 -20.84 -34.23 -21.65
C ILE A 7 -19.86 -33.15 -22.13
N LEU A 8 -19.87 -32.82 -23.42
CA LEU A 8 -19.02 -31.78 -23.99
C LEU A 8 -19.37 -30.37 -23.47
N PHE A 9 -20.66 -30.10 -23.23
CA PHE A 9 -21.13 -28.84 -22.65
C PHE A 9 -20.74 -28.70 -21.16
N PHE A 10 -20.76 -29.79 -20.40
CA PHE A 10 -20.32 -29.80 -18.99
C PHE A 10 -18.79 -29.65 -18.85
N LEU A 11 -18.01 -30.25 -19.75
CA LEU A 11 -16.55 -30.10 -19.76
C LEU A 11 -16.11 -28.68 -20.12
N LEU A 12 -16.81 -28.01 -21.05
CA LEU A 12 -16.50 -26.65 -21.48
C LEU A 12 -16.84 -25.60 -20.41
N ALA A 13 -17.87 -25.85 -19.59
CA ALA A 13 -18.25 -24.97 -18.47
C ALA A 13 -17.22 -24.98 -17.32
N SER A 14 -16.56 -26.11 -17.05
CA SER A 14 -15.52 -26.19 -16.01
C SER A 14 -14.22 -25.48 -16.39
N ILE A 15 -13.92 -25.32 -17.69
CA ILE A 15 -12.69 -24.65 -18.15
C ILE A 15 -12.80 -23.12 -17.98
N CYS A 16 -14.01 -22.56 -18.00
CA CYS A 16 -14.24 -21.12 -17.76
C CYS A 16 -14.18 -20.72 -16.27
N ALA A 17 -14.36 -21.65 -15.34
CA ALA A 17 -14.25 -21.37 -13.91
C ALA A 17 -12.78 -21.22 -13.44
N GLY A 18 -11.83 -21.86 -14.14
CA GLY A 18 -10.40 -21.80 -13.81
C GLY A 18 -9.71 -20.48 -14.15
N SER A 19 -10.26 -19.70 -15.09
CA SER A 19 -9.67 -18.44 -15.58
C SER A 19 -10.00 -17.23 -14.69
N LEU A 20 -11.03 -17.29 -13.85
CA LEU A 20 -11.36 -16.20 -12.90
C LEU A 20 -10.39 -16.12 -11.71
N TYR A 21 -9.74 -17.22 -11.34
CA TYR A 21 -8.77 -17.25 -10.24
C TYR A 21 -7.34 -16.87 -10.64
N ALA A 22 -7.07 -16.67 -11.93
CA ALA A 22 -5.73 -16.39 -12.46
C ALA A 22 -5.39 -14.90 -12.60
N GLN A 23 -6.36 -14.00 -12.47
CA GLN A 23 -6.07 -12.58 -12.29
C GLN A 23 -5.66 -12.36 -10.83
N LYS A 24 -4.35 -12.18 -10.59
CA LYS A 24 -3.84 -11.52 -9.38
C LYS A 24 -4.47 -10.12 -9.31
N ALA A 25 -5.68 -10.02 -8.77
CA ALA A 25 -6.34 -8.75 -8.55
C ALA A 25 -5.42 -7.93 -7.63
N LYS A 26 -4.83 -6.87 -8.18
CA LYS A 26 -4.20 -5.85 -7.36
C LYS A 26 -5.30 -5.31 -6.47
N LEU A 27 -5.13 -5.43 -5.16
CA LEU A 27 -6.04 -4.88 -4.16
C LEU A 27 -6.38 -3.44 -4.55
N SER A 28 -7.68 -3.11 -4.60
CA SER A 28 -8.10 -1.74 -4.87
C SER A 28 -7.59 -0.81 -3.76
N LYS A 29 -7.51 0.51 -4.03
CA LYS A 29 -7.09 1.47 -2.99
C LYS A 29 -8.04 1.45 -1.79
N GLU A 30 -9.32 1.23 -2.04
CA GLU A 30 -10.37 1.13 -1.02
C GLU A 30 -10.21 -0.15 -0.19
N GLU A 31 -10.12 -1.31 -0.84
CA GLU A 31 -9.90 -2.59 -0.14
C GLU A 31 -8.59 -2.59 0.67
N PHE A 32 -7.56 -1.88 0.19
CA PHE A 32 -6.31 -1.69 0.92
C PHE A 32 -6.53 -0.87 2.19
N ARG A 33 -7.25 0.25 2.06
CA ARG A 33 -7.56 1.13 3.18
C ARG A 33 -8.41 0.40 4.21
N ASP A 34 -9.45 -0.32 3.81
CA ASP A 34 -10.32 -1.06 4.72
C ASP A 34 -9.53 -2.05 5.57
N ARG A 35 -8.68 -2.88 4.94
CA ARG A 35 -7.80 -3.81 5.67
C ARG A 35 -6.84 -3.09 6.61
N GLN A 36 -6.33 -1.92 6.20
CA GLN A 36 -5.46 -1.11 7.04
C GLN A 36 -6.22 -0.54 8.23
N GLN A 37 -7.47 -0.10 8.06
CA GLN A 37 -8.31 0.39 9.16
C GLN A 37 -8.56 -0.71 10.17
N GLU A 38 -9.04 -1.87 9.73
CA GLU A 38 -9.29 -3.02 10.59
C GLU A 38 -8.03 -3.40 11.37
N PHE A 39 -6.89 -3.48 10.69
CA PHE A 39 -5.62 -3.83 11.32
C PHE A 39 -5.20 -2.81 12.38
N ILE A 40 -5.29 -1.51 12.08
CA ILE A 40 -4.91 -0.45 13.02
C ILE A 40 -5.88 -0.40 14.20
N ILE A 41 -7.19 -0.49 13.97
CA ILE A 41 -8.21 -0.50 15.04
C ILE A 41 -7.90 -1.62 16.03
N GLN A 42 -7.70 -2.84 15.55
CA GLN A 42 -7.43 -4.00 16.39
C GLN A 42 -6.11 -3.88 17.16
N ARG A 43 -5.04 -3.40 16.51
CA ARG A 43 -3.69 -3.36 17.11
C ARG A 43 -3.48 -2.19 18.05
N ALA A 44 -4.12 -1.05 17.78
CA ALA A 44 -4.00 0.16 18.59
C ALA A 44 -5.15 0.33 19.60
N GLY A 45 -6.19 -0.52 19.55
CA GLY A 45 -7.33 -0.47 20.47
C GLY A 45 -8.10 0.84 20.35
N LEU A 46 -8.36 1.28 19.12
CA LEU A 46 -9.16 2.49 18.87
C LEU A 46 -10.63 2.21 19.14
N THR A 47 -11.30 3.13 19.84
CA THR A 47 -12.77 3.08 19.95
C THR A 47 -13.41 3.51 18.63
N PRO A 48 -14.70 3.22 18.39
CA PRO A 48 -15.40 3.71 17.21
C PRO A 48 -15.33 5.24 17.04
N GLU A 49 -15.43 5.99 18.13
CA GLU A 49 -15.39 7.46 18.14
C GLU A 49 -14.00 7.99 17.78
N GLU A 50 -12.96 7.36 18.32
CA GLU A 50 -11.57 7.68 18.00
C GLU A 50 -11.24 7.33 16.55
N ALA A 51 -11.66 6.15 16.07
CA ALA A 51 -11.45 5.71 14.71
C ALA A 51 -12.11 6.67 13.70
N LYS A 52 -13.34 7.11 13.99
CA LYS A 52 -14.09 8.07 13.17
C LYS A 52 -13.35 9.41 13.02
N GLN A 53 -12.63 9.86 14.05
CA GLN A 53 -11.81 11.08 14.00
C GLN A 53 -10.42 10.83 13.39
N PHE A 54 -9.83 9.67 13.66
CA PHE A 54 -8.47 9.32 13.27
C PHE A 54 -8.32 9.09 11.77
N PHE A 55 -9.13 8.22 11.18
CA PHE A 55 -8.91 7.75 9.80
C PHE A 55 -9.02 8.83 8.72
N PRO A 56 -9.92 9.82 8.80
CA PRO A 56 -9.92 10.94 7.86
C PRO A 56 -8.56 11.66 7.81
N LEU A 57 -7.99 11.96 8.98
CA LEU A 57 -6.68 12.60 9.08
C LEU A 57 -5.53 11.67 8.68
N TYR A 58 -5.61 10.39 9.03
CA TYR A 58 -4.63 9.38 8.65
C TYR A 58 -4.50 9.22 7.13
N PHE A 59 -5.63 9.11 6.42
CA PHE A 59 -5.61 8.99 4.97
C PHE A 59 -5.25 10.28 4.26
N GLU A 60 -5.61 11.44 4.82
CA GLU A 60 -5.13 12.73 4.33
C GLU A 60 -3.59 12.82 4.40
N LEU A 61 -2.98 12.41 5.53
CA LEU A 61 -1.53 12.37 5.68
C LEU A 61 -0.89 11.41 4.66
N GLN A 62 -1.44 10.21 4.50
CA GLN A 62 -0.95 9.25 3.53
C GLN A 62 -0.99 9.81 2.10
N ASP A 63 -2.11 10.41 1.70
CA ASP A 63 -2.27 10.98 0.36
C ASP A 63 -1.29 12.14 0.12
N LYS A 64 -1.08 13.01 1.11
CA LYS A 64 -0.07 14.08 1.05
C LYS A 64 1.33 13.51 0.87
N LYS A 65 1.73 12.54 1.70
CA LYS A 65 3.05 11.89 1.60
C LYS A 65 3.20 11.14 0.28
N GLU A 66 2.15 10.50 -0.22
CA GLU A 66 2.17 9.83 -1.54
C GLU A 66 2.46 10.84 -2.67
N SER A 67 1.84 12.02 -2.63
CA SER A 67 2.08 13.09 -3.61
C SER A 67 3.53 13.55 -3.61
N TYR A 68 4.08 13.94 -2.45
CA TYR A 68 5.48 14.37 -2.34
C TYR A 68 6.46 13.28 -2.74
N ASN A 69 6.20 12.03 -2.34
CA ASN A 69 7.02 10.89 -2.73
C ASN A 69 6.99 10.66 -4.24
N ARG A 70 5.82 10.79 -4.88
CA ARG A 70 5.68 10.63 -6.34
C ARG A 70 6.52 11.65 -7.10
N GLU A 71 6.55 12.89 -6.63
CA GLU A 71 7.40 13.94 -7.18
C GLU A 71 8.89 13.65 -6.99
N ALA A 72 9.30 13.26 -5.78
CA ALA A 72 10.68 12.86 -5.50
C ALA A 72 11.13 11.68 -6.38
N TRP A 73 10.27 10.68 -6.56
CA TRP A 73 10.53 9.55 -7.46
C TRP A 73 10.64 9.96 -8.92
N LYS A 74 9.89 10.98 -9.37
CA LYS A 74 10.02 11.54 -10.71
C LYS A 74 11.42 12.16 -10.90
N LYS A 75 11.90 12.93 -9.91
CA LYS A 75 13.24 13.55 -9.92
C LYS A 75 14.36 12.50 -9.92
N ILE A 76 14.27 11.48 -9.07
CA ILE A 76 15.24 10.36 -9.07
C ILE A 76 15.33 9.70 -10.45
N ARG A 77 14.19 9.52 -11.13
CA ARG A 77 14.18 8.91 -12.47
C ARG A 77 14.81 9.80 -13.54
N GLN A 78 14.81 11.12 -13.37
CA GLN A 78 15.47 12.05 -14.31
C GLN A 78 16.98 11.82 -14.32
N GLY A 79 17.59 11.55 -13.17
CA GLY A 79 19.04 11.25 -13.08
C GLY A 79 19.46 9.92 -13.73
N LYS A 80 18.56 9.20 -14.40
CA LYS A 80 18.92 8.06 -15.26
C LYS A 80 19.24 8.49 -16.70
N ASP A 81 18.94 9.74 -17.06
CA ASP A 81 19.30 10.29 -18.36
C ASP A 81 20.83 10.40 -18.46
N PRO A 82 21.47 9.78 -19.47
CA PRO A 82 22.91 9.88 -19.68
C PRO A 82 23.44 11.31 -19.84
N ASN A 83 22.58 12.28 -20.19
CA ASN A 83 22.94 13.68 -20.37
C ASN A 83 22.76 14.52 -19.10
N THR A 84 22.39 13.92 -17.97
CA THR A 84 22.25 14.65 -16.70
C THR A 84 23.60 15.21 -16.28
N SER A 85 23.65 16.52 -16.04
CA SER A 85 24.84 17.22 -15.56
C SER A 85 25.09 17.04 -14.06
N GLU A 86 26.32 17.27 -13.60
CA GLU A 86 26.65 17.27 -12.16
C GLU A 86 25.78 18.24 -11.34
N ALA A 87 25.46 19.42 -11.90
CA ALA A 87 24.60 20.39 -11.26
C ALA A 87 23.15 19.86 -11.10
N GLU A 88 22.65 19.12 -12.10
CA GLU A 88 21.32 18.49 -12.03
C GLU A 88 21.31 17.31 -11.05
N TYR A 89 22.36 16.48 -11.02
CA TYR A 89 22.51 15.43 -10.00
C TYR A 89 22.46 16.01 -8.58
N SER A 90 23.21 17.09 -8.33
CA SER A 90 23.20 17.77 -7.03
C SER A 90 21.79 18.22 -6.63
N ARG A 91 21.07 18.89 -7.54
CA ARG A 91 19.68 19.32 -7.30
C ARG A 91 18.75 18.13 -7.04
N ILE A 92 18.87 17.05 -7.80
CA ILE A 92 18.05 15.85 -7.62
C ILE A 92 18.27 15.26 -6.22
N VAL A 93 19.53 15.13 -5.79
CA VAL A 93 19.85 14.59 -4.46
C VAL A 93 19.29 15.48 -3.36
N GLU A 94 19.50 16.79 -3.44
CA GLU A 94 18.97 17.76 -2.46
C GLU A 94 17.44 17.73 -2.40
N ASP A 95 16.77 17.72 -3.55
CA ASP A 95 15.31 17.71 -3.61
C ASP A 95 14.72 16.43 -2.99
N VAL A 96 15.36 15.28 -3.20
CA VAL A 96 14.94 14.02 -2.58
C VAL A 96 15.06 14.08 -1.05
N ILE A 97 16.15 14.64 -0.55
CA ILE A 97 16.33 14.84 0.90
C ILE A 97 15.30 15.84 1.44
N ARG A 98 15.06 16.95 0.73
CA ARG A 98 14.04 17.94 1.10
C ARG A 98 12.65 17.32 1.18
N SER A 99 12.26 16.46 0.23
CA SER A 99 10.98 15.74 0.29
C SER A 99 10.87 14.81 1.51
N ARG A 100 11.97 14.17 1.95
CA ARG A 100 11.98 13.38 3.18
C ARG A 100 11.75 14.26 4.41
N ILE A 101 12.44 15.39 4.50
CA ILE A 101 12.24 16.38 5.58
C ILE A 101 10.79 16.88 5.60
N THR A 102 10.21 17.18 4.43
CA THR A 102 8.79 17.57 4.33
C THR A 102 7.86 16.48 4.87
N ASN A 103 8.11 15.21 4.54
CA ASN A 103 7.33 14.10 5.06
C ASN A 103 7.43 13.96 6.58
N ASP A 104 8.63 14.11 7.14
CA ASP A 104 8.84 14.02 8.60
C ASP A 104 8.16 15.19 9.34
N ASN A 105 8.18 16.39 8.74
CA ASN A 105 7.45 17.55 9.26
C ASN A 105 5.93 17.33 9.23
N LEU A 106 5.40 16.71 8.17
CA LEU A 106 3.99 16.32 8.12
C LEU A 106 3.66 15.30 9.21
N ASP A 107 4.51 14.30 9.45
CA ASP A 107 4.29 13.33 10.53
C ASP A 107 4.20 14.04 11.89
N LEU A 108 5.09 15.00 12.18
CA LEU A 108 5.03 15.79 13.40
C LEU A 108 3.77 16.66 13.50
N GLU A 109 3.32 17.26 12.40
CA GLU A 109 2.08 18.04 12.35
C GLU A 109 0.87 17.17 12.69
N TYR A 110 0.77 15.98 12.10
CA TYR A 110 -0.38 15.09 12.30
C TYR A 110 -0.36 14.44 13.67
N VAL A 111 0.80 14.11 14.23
CA VAL A 111 0.92 13.70 15.64
C VAL A 111 0.32 14.77 16.57
N LYS A 112 0.56 16.07 16.31
CA LYS A 112 -0.06 17.14 17.10
C LYS A 112 -1.59 17.19 16.93
N LYS A 113 -2.11 16.89 15.73
CA LYS A 113 -3.56 16.78 15.50
C LYS A 113 -4.16 15.59 16.26
N TYR A 114 -3.52 14.42 16.19
CA TYR A 114 -3.96 13.21 16.88
C TYR A 114 -3.98 13.38 18.40
N LYS A 115 -2.98 14.07 18.98
CA LYS A 115 -2.90 14.34 20.43
C LYS A 115 -4.11 15.09 20.99
N LYS A 116 -4.93 15.73 20.15
CA LYS A 116 -6.14 16.42 20.60
C LYS A 116 -7.25 15.46 21.05
N PHE A 117 -7.23 14.20 20.59
CA PHE A 117 -8.27 13.22 20.87
C PHE A 117 -7.74 11.79 21.13
N LEU A 118 -6.44 11.54 20.97
CA LEU A 118 -5.78 10.26 21.28
C LEU A 118 -4.69 10.44 22.33
N SER A 119 -4.56 9.42 23.20
CA SER A 119 -3.43 9.33 24.12
C SER A 119 -2.11 9.07 23.38
N ALA A 120 -0.99 9.51 23.97
CA ALA A 120 0.34 9.25 23.40
C ALA A 120 0.62 7.75 23.19
N LYS A 121 0.12 6.89 24.10
CA LYS A 121 0.22 5.43 23.96
C LYS A 121 -0.50 4.92 22.72
N LYS A 122 -1.72 5.39 22.46
CA LYS A 122 -2.47 4.99 21.24
C LYS A 122 -1.76 5.43 19.97
N ILE A 123 -1.22 6.64 19.94
CA ILE A 123 -0.44 7.14 18.80
C ILE A 123 0.79 6.26 18.56
N TYR A 124 1.52 5.88 19.60
CA TYR A 124 2.64 4.94 19.51
C TYR A 124 2.20 3.57 18.95
N ASP A 125 1.09 3.02 19.47
CA ASP A 125 0.58 1.71 19.04
C ASP A 125 0.10 1.74 17.57
N ILE A 126 -0.48 2.86 17.11
CA ILE A 126 -0.81 3.08 15.68
C ILE A 126 0.45 3.02 14.82
N GLN A 127 1.51 3.77 15.17
CA GLN A 127 2.77 3.75 14.40
C GLN A 127 3.36 2.34 14.33
N ARG A 128 3.33 1.61 15.45
CA ARG A 128 3.79 0.22 15.52
C ARG A 128 2.92 -0.71 14.67
N ALA A 129 1.61 -0.51 14.65
CA ALA A 129 0.67 -1.26 13.82
C ALA A 129 0.95 -1.02 12.33
N GLU A 130 1.14 0.22 11.92
CA GLU A 130 1.45 0.59 10.53
C GLU A 130 2.74 -0.09 10.05
N MET A 131 3.81 -0.06 10.84
CA MET A 131 5.07 -0.75 10.50
C MET A 131 4.88 -2.27 10.32
N ARG A 132 4.00 -2.89 11.12
CA ARG A 132 3.69 -4.33 11.02
C ARG A 132 2.84 -4.65 9.81
N PHE A 133 1.83 -3.84 9.53
CA PHE A 133 0.95 -4.00 8.38
C PHE A 133 1.74 -4.04 7.06
N HIS A 134 2.67 -3.10 6.88
CA HIS A 134 3.55 -3.08 5.71
C HIS A 134 4.42 -4.35 5.60
N ARG A 135 4.93 -4.88 6.72
CA ARG A 135 5.70 -6.14 6.72
C ARG A 135 4.84 -7.34 6.36
N GLU A 136 3.61 -7.40 6.85
CA GLU A 136 2.68 -8.50 6.56
C GLU A 136 2.22 -8.50 5.10
N LEU A 137 1.93 -7.32 4.53
CA LEU A 137 1.67 -7.17 3.09
C LEU A 137 2.86 -7.61 2.23
N LEU A 138 4.09 -7.24 2.59
CA LEU A 138 5.27 -7.67 1.83
C LEU A 138 5.49 -9.19 1.90
N LYS A 139 5.14 -9.83 3.03
CA LYS A 139 5.19 -11.29 3.16
C LYS A 139 4.16 -11.98 2.27
N SER A 140 2.91 -11.50 2.24
CA SER A 140 1.86 -12.13 1.41
C SER A 140 2.18 -12.02 -0.09
N VAL A 141 2.74 -10.88 -0.54
CA VAL A 141 3.19 -10.69 -1.93
C VAL A 141 4.34 -11.65 -2.30
N ARG A 142 5.29 -11.90 -1.39
CA ARG A 142 6.43 -12.80 -1.64
C ARG A 142 6.02 -14.27 -1.75
N HIS A 143 5.05 -14.72 -0.94
CA HIS A 143 4.53 -16.10 -1.03
C HIS A 143 3.73 -16.32 -2.32
N GLY A 144 2.94 -15.33 -2.75
CA GLY A 144 2.23 -15.38 -4.04
C GLY A 144 3.14 -15.32 -5.28
N LYS A 145 4.41 -14.92 -5.15
CA LYS A 145 5.41 -15.02 -6.24
C LYS A 145 6.07 -16.39 -6.33
N LYS A 146 6.28 -17.11 -5.21
CA LYS A 146 6.88 -18.45 -5.24
C LYS A 146 5.96 -19.51 -5.86
N ALA A 147 4.64 -19.41 -5.68
CA ALA A 147 3.69 -20.35 -6.26
C ALA A 147 3.56 -20.27 -7.80
N GLY A 148 4.00 -19.17 -8.43
CA GLY A 148 3.94 -18.99 -9.89
C GLY A 148 5.18 -19.42 -10.67
N ASN A 149 6.29 -19.72 -9.99
CA ASN A 149 7.57 -20.06 -10.63
C ASN A 149 7.96 -21.55 -10.50
N GLY A 150 7.05 -22.39 -9.99
CA GLY A 150 7.26 -23.83 -9.82
C GLY A 150 6.74 -24.72 -10.95
N ALA A 151 6.04 -24.16 -11.95
CA ALA A 151 5.46 -24.90 -13.06
C ALA A 151 6.23 -24.70 -14.38
N LYS A 152 7.56 -24.88 -14.34
CA LYS A 152 8.38 -25.19 -15.51
C LYS A 152 9.57 -26.04 -15.06
N LYS A 153 9.36 -27.34 -14.99
CA LYS A 153 10.41 -28.33 -15.16
C LYS A 153 9.83 -29.47 -15.99
#